data_AF-A0A2A4P4L6-F1
#
_entry.id   AF-A0A2A4P4L6-F1
#
_cell.length_a   1.000
_cell.length_b   1.000
_cell.length_c   1.000
_cell.angle_alpha   90.00
_cell.angle_beta   90.00
_cell.angle_gamma   90.00
#
_symmetry.space_group_name_H-M   'P 1'
#
loop_
_entity.id
_entity.type
_entity.pdbx_description
1 polymer ?
#
loop_
_entity_poly.entity_id
_entity_poly.type
_entity_poly.pdbx_seq_one_letter_code
_entity_poly.pdbx_strand_id
1 'polypeptide(L)'
;MEGCFRLGYRIGETYLRARGLSPTAGNPALRRESVVVAPDRSTVTISASLPNGGSLRTQDSRPVNGFEYSLDGGTTWSRLGITATITAPGTVTLALDSGPWPVGARFAYLRGGPSPWTPALPAVTASVQADLLCGGRPGSGHGIVGNGWYFRDLAEVKMWPQSARLIQQPTVFERWRTQHPESPSAQMFWWWNLPSYADLSVTPRPTYWSDGRKGPDIHSNPPALRQRLRQRYGEFPLFNFWGPGADITSTRWIVDATLDVLKEERPGLCLCYLPHLDYDLQRFGPDSAQASKAAAAVDAEAARLLDFAAAEDLELSVISEYGIEAVSQAVFPNRILREAGLLAIHPAQNGSILDPGNSRAFAVCDHQCAHVYVANPRDLATVTELLAASPGIETVYQPEQLESIGLNHPRSGELFCVAKPGWWLAYPYWLESDAEPDFARCVDIHKKPGYDPCELFIDPALALPKVRIGMKLLAKKLGMRTLMNFIPTDTGLVKGSHGRLPSSPELGPVFIAAEGCPLSCTFAAATPSDRGRKNVAR
;
A
#
# COMPACT_ATOMS: atom_id res chain seq x y z
N MET A 1 11.59 -41.12 16.85
CA MET A 1 11.87 -39.75 17.32
C MET A 1 11.61 -38.79 16.19
N GLU A 2 10.74 -37.85 16.51
CA GLU A 2 10.14 -36.83 15.68
C GLU A 2 11.13 -36.00 14.84
N GLY A 3 10.61 -35.34 13.80
CA GLY A 3 11.35 -34.33 13.05
C GLY A 3 11.03 -32.92 13.52
N CYS A 4 11.83 -31.96 13.05
CA CYS A 4 11.48 -30.54 13.09
C CYS A 4 11.97 -29.85 11.79
N PHE A 5 11.21 -28.85 11.35
CA PHE A 5 11.34 -28.05 10.11
C PHE A 5 10.94 -26.58 10.45
N ARG A 6 11.48 -25.53 9.78
CA ARG A 6 11.06 -24.09 9.84
C ARG A 6 11.40 -23.31 8.54
N LEU A 7 10.93 -22.07 8.23
CA LEU A 7 11.44 -21.12 7.16
C LEU A 7 12.05 -19.83 7.77
N GLY A 8 12.69 -19.03 6.90
CA GLY A 8 12.20 -17.67 6.60
C GLY A 8 12.59 -17.19 5.17
N TYR A 9 11.65 -16.65 4.38
CA TYR A 9 11.91 -15.89 3.13
C TYR A 9 10.90 -14.75 2.93
N ARG A 10 11.32 -13.72 2.19
CA ARG A 10 11.00 -12.31 2.44
C ARG A 10 10.00 -11.70 1.44
N ILE A 11 9.00 -11.01 2.01
CA ILE A 11 8.39 -9.72 1.61
C ILE A 11 7.65 -9.61 0.25
N GLY A 12 6.34 -9.29 0.34
CA GLY A 12 5.60 -8.39 -0.59
C GLY A 12 5.20 -8.93 -1.98
N GLU A 13 3.92 -8.89 -2.34
CA GLU A 13 3.45 -9.44 -3.62
C GLU A 13 3.92 -8.67 -4.85
N THR A 14 3.88 -7.34 -4.83
CA THR A 14 4.39 -6.56 -5.97
C THR A 14 5.92 -6.66 -6.09
N TYR A 15 6.62 -6.99 -5.00
CA TYR A 15 8.03 -7.39 -5.02
C TYR A 15 8.21 -8.77 -5.70
N LEU A 16 7.34 -9.74 -5.41
CA LEU A 16 7.36 -11.08 -6.02
C LEU A 16 7.08 -11.02 -7.54
N ARG A 17 6.05 -10.28 -7.98
CA ARG A 17 5.74 -10.06 -9.41
C ARG A 17 6.92 -9.48 -10.18
N ALA A 18 7.52 -8.42 -9.63
CA ALA A 18 8.66 -7.75 -10.22
C ALA A 18 9.95 -8.61 -10.24
N ARG A 19 9.91 -9.81 -9.64
CA ARG A 19 10.95 -10.86 -9.67
C ARG A 19 10.51 -12.14 -10.40
N GLY A 20 9.29 -12.21 -10.95
CA GLY A 20 8.77 -13.40 -11.65
C GLY A 20 8.31 -14.53 -10.72
N LEU A 21 7.94 -14.22 -9.48
CA LEU A 21 7.46 -15.16 -8.47
C LEU A 21 5.97 -14.88 -8.19
N SER A 22 5.14 -15.92 -8.08
CA SER A 22 3.70 -15.78 -7.82
C SER A 22 3.23 -16.85 -6.82
N PRO A 23 2.60 -16.49 -5.69
CA PRO A 23 2.05 -17.45 -4.72
C PRO A 23 0.59 -17.80 -5.01
N THR A 24 0.17 -19.01 -4.64
CA THR A 24 -1.26 -19.41 -4.56
C THR A 24 -1.54 -20.06 -3.20
N ALA A 25 -2.78 -19.97 -2.73
CA ALA A 25 -3.13 -20.32 -1.36
C ALA A 25 -3.00 -21.83 -1.04
N GLY A 26 -2.19 -22.14 -0.02
CA GLY A 26 -2.02 -23.50 0.53
C GLY A 26 -0.57 -23.98 0.48
N ASN A 27 0.20 -23.70 1.53
CA ASN A 27 1.62 -24.01 1.60
C ASN A 27 1.91 -25.51 1.34
N PRO A 28 2.92 -25.85 0.52
CA PRO A 28 3.35 -27.23 0.33
C PRO A 28 3.75 -27.91 1.65
N ALA A 29 3.69 -29.24 1.66
CA ALA A 29 4.33 -30.07 2.68
C ALA A 29 5.19 -31.13 1.99
N LEU A 30 6.47 -31.22 2.36
CA LEU A 30 7.34 -32.31 1.92
C LEU A 30 6.93 -33.62 2.60
N ARG A 31 6.80 -34.69 1.82
CA ARG A 31 6.58 -36.05 2.32
C ARG A 31 7.92 -36.66 2.72
N ARG A 32 8.23 -36.68 4.02
CA ARG A 32 9.52 -37.18 4.54
C ARG A 32 9.77 -38.64 4.20
N GLU A 33 8.70 -39.42 4.07
CA GLU A 33 8.66 -40.82 3.65
C GLU A 33 8.93 -41.04 2.15
N SER A 34 8.97 -39.98 1.34
CA SER A 34 9.18 -40.04 -0.12
C SER A 34 10.60 -39.70 -0.59
N VAL A 35 11.54 -39.51 0.34
CA VAL A 35 12.90 -39.07 0.01
C VAL A 35 13.65 -40.19 -0.73
N VAL A 36 13.99 -39.92 -2.00
CA VAL A 36 14.83 -40.80 -2.84
C VAL A 36 16.16 -40.11 -3.08
N VAL A 37 17.24 -40.74 -2.60
CA VAL A 37 18.62 -40.29 -2.85
C VAL A 37 19.16 -41.04 -4.06
N ALA A 38 19.75 -40.33 -5.03
CA ALA A 38 20.37 -40.98 -6.18
C ALA A 38 21.57 -41.87 -5.75
N PRO A 39 21.93 -42.93 -6.50
CA PRO A 39 23.00 -43.86 -6.09
C PRO A 39 24.38 -43.21 -5.91
N ASP A 40 24.68 -42.20 -6.71
CA ASP A 40 25.88 -41.36 -6.63
C ASP A 40 25.81 -40.29 -5.53
N ARG A 41 24.62 -40.10 -4.96
CA ARG A 41 24.27 -39.11 -3.94
C ARG A 41 24.54 -37.68 -4.38
N SER A 42 24.50 -37.38 -5.68
CA SER A 42 24.56 -36.01 -6.23
C SER A 42 23.23 -35.27 -6.07
N THR A 43 22.12 -36.01 -6.12
CA THR A 43 20.76 -35.48 -6.04
C THR A 43 19.89 -36.19 -5.00
N VAL A 44 18.97 -35.43 -4.41
CA VAL A 44 17.94 -35.89 -3.48
C VAL A 44 16.59 -35.42 -3.99
N THR A 45 15.68 -36.35 -4.26
CA THR A 45 14.32 -36.06 -4.74
C THR A 45 13.31 -36.27 -3.63
N ILE A 46 12.38 -35.35 -3.50
CA ILE A 46 11.35 -35.33 -2.44
C ILE A 46 10.00 -35.01 -3.07
N SER A 47 8.97 -35.81 -2.79
CA SER A 47 7.59 -35.49 -3.17
C SER A 47 7.02 -34.42 -2.26
N ALA A 48 6.28 -33.47 -2.84
CA ALA A 48 5.57 -32.41 -2.15
C ALA A 48 4.05 -32.60 -2.31
N SER A 49 3.33 -32.65 -1.19
CA SER A 49 1.87 -32.52 -1.19
C SER A 49 1.48 -31.05 -1.33
N LEU A 50 0.61 -30.77 -2.31
CA LEU A 50 -0.16 -29.52 -2.36
C LEU A 50 -1.60 -29.76 -1.87
N PRO A 51 -2.21 -28.86 -1.06
CA PRO A 51 -3.53 -29.07 -0.48
C PRO A 51 -4.68 -29.26 -1.47
N ASN A 52 -4.50 -28.85 -2.73
CA ASN A 52 -5.49 -28.94 -3.82
C ASN A 52 -5.23 -30.10 -4.81
N GLY A 53 -4.23 -30.96 -4.56
CA GLY A 53 -3.82 -32.01 -5.51
C GLY A 53 -3.14 -31.50 -6.78
N GLY A 54 -2.79 -30.21 -6.85
CA GLY A 54 -2.11 -29.59 -7.99
C GLY A 54 -0.61 -29.88 -8.06
N SER A 55 0.11 -29.08 -8.85
CA SER A 55 1.56 -29.20 -9.01
C SER A 55 2.31 -27.90 -8.76
N LEU A 56 3.40 -27.97 -7.97
CA LEU A 56 4.44 -26.95 -7.95
C LEU A 56 4.98 -26.80 -9.38
N ARG A 57 5.04 -25.58 -9.89
CA ARG A 57 5.61 -25.24 -11.21
C ARG A 57 6.23 -23.84 -11.16
N THR A 58 7.47 -23.69 -11.63
CA THR A 58 7.98 -22.38 -12.10
C THR A 58 7.58 -22.22 -13.56
N GLN A 59 7.26 -21.00 -14.01
CA GLN A 59 6.82 -20.76 -15.40
C GLN A 59 7.96 -20.88 -16.43
N ASP A 60 9.20 -20.85 -15.98
CA ASP A 60 10.42 -20.65 -16.77
C ASP A 60 11.54 -21.65 -16.43
N SER A 61 11.21 -22.74 -15.72
CA SER A 61 12.14 -23.77 -15.24
C SER A 61 13.28 -23.26 -14.33
N ARG A 62 13.15 -22.05 -13.74
CA ARG A 62 14.14 -21.56 -12.76
C ARG A 62 14.07 -22.33 -11.43
N PRO A 63 15.17 -22.34 -10.65
CA PRO A 63 15.21 -23.00 -9.34
C PRO A 63 14.22 -22.42 -8.33
N VAL A 64 13.70 -23.29 -7.45
CA VAL A 64 12.83 -22.94 -6.33
C VAL A 64 13.69 -22.59 -5.12
N ASN A 65 13.86 -21.30 -4.87
CA ASN A 65 14.62 -20.84 -3.69
C ASN A 65 13.81 -21.04 -2.40
N GLY A 66 14.51 -21.42 -1.33
CA GLY A 66 13.91 -21.62 -0.02
C GLY A 66 14.34 -22.89 0.71
N PHE A 67 15.23 -23.72 0.18
CA PHE A 67 15.71 -24.89 0.93
C PHE A 67 16.91 -24.54 1.79
N GLU A 68 17.01 -25.18 2.96
CA GLU A 68 18.23 -25.20 3.77
C GLU A 68 18.69 -26.65 3.98
N TYR A 69 20.01 -26.83 4.06
CA TYR A 69 20.62 -28.10 4.41
C TYR A 69 21.58 -27.95 5.60
N SER A 70 21.70 -29.03 6.37
CA SER A 70 22.65 -29.15 7.48
C SER A 70 23.46 -30.43 7.34
N LEU A 71 24.77 -30.33 7.61
CA LEU A 71 25.72 -31.46 7.55
C LEU A 71 26.17 -31.95 8.94
N ASP A 72 25.87 -31.18 9.99
CA ASP A 72 26.34 -31.37 11.37
C ASP A 72 25.20 -31.80 12.31
N GLY A 73 24.26 -32.59 11.78
CA GLY A 73 23.13 -33.14 12.53
C GLY A 73 21.96 -32.18 12.76
N GLY A 74 22.01 -30.95 12.23
CA GLY A 74 21.00 -29.90 12.41
C GLY A 74 21.49 -28.69 13.24
N THR A 75 22.79 -28.59 13.50
CA THR A 75 23.37 -27.55 14.37
C THR A 75 23.64 -26.25 13.61
N THR A 76 24.09 -26.37 12.35
CA THR A 76 24.31 -25.26 11.41
C THR A 76 23.57 -25.54 10.10
N TRP A 77 22.93 -24.51 9.53
CA TRP A 77 22.14 -24.60 8.31
C TRP A 77 22.70 -23.66 7.23
N SER A 78 22.73 -24.13 5.98
CA SER A 78 23.25 -23.39 4.82
C SER A 78 22.22 -23.32 3.70
N ARG A 79 22.23 -22.20 2.98
CA ARG A 79 21.47 -21.94 1.73
C ARG A 79 22.38 -21.88 0.49
N LEU A 80 23.70 -21.91 0.68
CA LEU A 80 24.70 -21.74 -0.38
C LEU A 80 25.21 -23.08 -0.86
N GLY A 81 25.52 -23.19 -2.16
CA GLY A 81 26.04 -24.43 -2.74
C GLY A 81 24.96 -25.45 -3.08
N ILE A 82 23.68 -25.06 -3.12
CA ILE A 82 22.55 -25.96 -3.43
C ILE A 82 21.60 -25.37 -4.47
N THR A 83 21.15 -26.22 -5.39
CA THR A 83 20.17 -25.90 -6.44
C THR A 83 18.94 -26.78 -6.28
N ALA A 84 17.73 -26.20 -6.35
CA ALA A 84 16.46 -26.92 -6.18
C ALA A 84 15.56 -26.75 -7.40
N THR A 85 15.16 -27.84 -8.04
CA THR A 85 14.43 -27.81 -9.33
C THR A 85 13.15 -28.63 -9.26
N ILE A 86 12.08 -28.12 -9.86
CA ILE A 86 10.84 -28.89 -10.06
C ILE A 86 11.04 -29.80 -11.29
N THR A 87 11.17 -31.10 -11.04
CA THR A 87 11.43 -32.10 -12.08
C THR A 87 10.16 -32.78 -12.58
N ALA A 88 9.08 -32.74 -11.78
CA ALA A 88 7.76 -33.24 -12.17
C ALA A 88 6.66 -32.56 -11.34
N PRO A 89 5.38 -32.64 -11.78
CA PRO A 89 4.21 -32.29 -10.97
C PRO A 89 4.26 -32.82 -9.52
N GLY A 90 4.49 -31.93 -8.55
CA GLY A 90 4.56 -32.32 -7.12
C GLY A 90 5.89 -32.93 -6.68
N THR A 91 6.97 -32.79 -7.45
CA THR A 91 8.29 -33.34 -7.13
C THR A 91 9.35 -32.25 -7.20
N VAL A 92 10.18 -32.16 -6.15
CA VAL A 92 11.36 -31.28 -6.09
C VAL A 92 12.62 -32.12 -5.98
N THR A 93 13.63 -31.78 -6.78
CA THR A 93 14.97 -32.39 -6.73
C THR A 93 15.97 -31.34 -6.25
N LEU A 94 16.75 -31.69 -5.23
CA LEU A 94 17.83 -30.89 -4.65
C LEU A 94 19.19 -31.45 -5.10
N ALA A 95 20.08 -30.58 -5.54
CA ALA A 95 21.45 -30.88 -5.96
C ALA A 95 22.45 -30.01 -5.17
N LEU A 96 23.65 -30.53 -4.92
CA LEU A 96 24.79 -29.72 -4.50
C LEU A 96 25.50 -29.16 -5.75
N ASP A 97 25.98 -27.92 -5.65
CA ASP A 97 26.75 -27.27 -6.72
C ASP A 97 28.14 -27.92 -6.92
N SER A 98 28.62 -28.66 -5.91
CA SER A 98 29.79 -29.54 -6.02
C SER A 98 29.78 -30.67 -4.99
N GLY A 99 30.11 -31.89 -5.44
CA GLY A 99 30.29 -33.07 -4.60
C GLY A 99 28.99 -33.78 -4.17
N PRO A 100 29.09 -34.99 -3.58
CA PRO A 100 27.94 -35.77 -3.12
C PRO A 100 27.45 -35.34 -1.73
N TRP A 101 26.14 -35.47 -1.49
CA TRP A 101 25.52 -35.23 -0.19
C TRP A 101 26.08 -36.17 0.90
N PRO A 102 26.48 -35.69 2.10
CA PRO A 102 26.88 -36.56 3.21
C PRO A 102 25.78 -37.49 3.74
N VAL A 103 26.14 -38.59 4.41
CA VAL A 103 25.16 -39.61 4.89
C VAL A 103 24.21 -39.06 5.95
N GLY A 104 24.67 -38.12 6.78
CA GLY A 104 23.88 -37.45 7.81
C GLY A 104 23.17 -36.15 7.37
N ALA A 105 23.17 -35.82 6.08
CA ALA A 105 22.60 -34.57 5.58
C ALA A 105 21.11 -34.44 5.92
N ARG A 106 20.73 -33.30 6.48
CA ARG A 106 19.34 -32.95 6.81
C ARG A 106 18.86 -31.81 5.93
N PHE A 107 17.57 -31.83 5.60
CA PHE A 107 16.93 -30.88 4.69
C PHE A 107 15.73 -30.27 5.39
N ALA A 108 15.65 -28.95 5.38
CA ALA A 108 14.49 -28.23 5.86
C ALA A 108 13.73 -27.62 4.69
N TYR A 109 12.46 -28.01 4.54
CA TYR A 109 11.42 -27.12 4.05
C TYR A 109 10.62 -26.63 5.27
N LEU A 110 10.91 -25.43 5.76
CA LEU A 110 10.91 -24.28 4.87
C LEU A 110 9.57 -23.49 4.90
N ARG A 111 8.79 -23.47 6.01
CA ARG A 111 7.43 -22.86 6.08
C ARG A 111 7.31 -21.42 6.64
N GLY A 112 6.66 -20.52 5.87
CA GLY A 112 6.48 -19.07 6.19
C GLY A 112 6.27 -18.18 4.95
N GLY A 113 5.27 -18.49 4.12
CA GLY A 113 5.04 -17.79 2.84
C GLY A 113 4.09 -16.58 2.93
N PRO A 114 4.04 -15.72 1.89
CA PRO A 114 3.01 -14.70 1.74
C PRO A 114 1.62 -15.33 1.74
N SER A 115 0.82 -15.01 2.74
CA SER A 115 -0.60 -15.28 2.77
C SER A 115 -1.33 -14.10 2.13
N PRO A 116 -2.09 -14.27 1.04
CA PRO A 116 -2.91 -13.20 0.49
C PRO A 116 -3.99 -12.83 1.51
N TRP A 117 -4.28 -11.54 1.66
CA TRP A 117 -5.40 -11.05 2.45
C TRP A 117 -6.24 -10.06 1.64
N THR A 118 -7.51 -9.88 2.02
CA THR A 118 -8.42 -8.99 1.30
C THR A 118 -8.57 -7.67 2.07
N PRO A 119 -8.10 -6.53 1.54
CA PRO A 119 -8.29 -5.22 2.17
C PRO A 119 -9.77 -4.81 2.11
N ALA A 120 -10.20 -3.85 2.94
CA ALA A 120 -11.50 -3.22 2.72
C ALA A 120 -11.50 -2.39 1.43
N LEU A 121 -12.70 -2.05 0.96
CA LEU A 121 -12.90 -1.06 -0.10
C LEU A 121 -13.18 0.30 0.56
N PRO A 122 -12.51 1.41 0.15
CA PRO A 122 -11.41 1.47 -0.81
C PRO A 122 -10.09 0.88 -0.29
N ALA A 123 -9.37 0.21 -1.18
CA ALA A 123 -8.04 -0.33 -0.92
C ALA A 123 -6.96 0.76 -1.07
N VAL A 124 -7.00 1.76 -0.18
CA VAL A 124 -6.08 2.91 -0.15
C VAL A 124 -5.47 3.10 1.24
N THR A 125 -4.37 3.84 1.33
CA THR A 125 -3.48 3.92 2.50
C THR A 125 -4.22 4.16 3.82
N ALA A 126 -5.05 5.20 3.90
CA ALA A 126 -5.59 5.62 5.18
C ALA A 126 -6.69 4.68 5.71
N SER A 127 -7.55 4.14 4.84
CA SER A 127 -8.58 3.14 5.20
C SER A 127 -7.94 1.80 5.55
N VAL A 128 -7.00 1.30 4.74
CA VAL A 128 -6.32 0.04 4.99
C VAL A 128 -5.49 0.08 6.27
N GLN A 129 -4.72 1.15 6.52
CA GLN A 129 -3.98 1.25 7.78
C GLN A 129 -4.92 1.36 8.99
N ALA A 130 -6.13 1.92 8.83
CA ALA A 130 -7.16 1.88 9.88
C ALA A 130 -7.73 0.46 10.08
N ASP A 131 -7.97 -0.31 9.01
CA ASP A 131 -8.36 -1.73 9.10
C ASP A 131 -7.34 -2.52 9.93
N LEU A 132 -6.04 -2.35 9.61
CA LEU A 132 -4.93 -3.06 10.27
C LEU A 132 -4.74 -2.64 11.73
N LEU A 133 -4.89 -1.36 12.06
CA LEU A 133 -4.82 -0.88 13.43
C LEU A 133 -6.03 -1.36 14.26
N CYS A 134 -7.22 -1.37 13.68
CA CYS A 134 -8.46 -1.57 14.44
C CYS A 134 -8.92 -3.03 14.47
N GLY A 135 -8.64 -3.83 13.42
CA GLY A 135 -9.23 -5.14 13.20
C GLY A 135 -10.71 -5.05 12.77
N GLY A 136 -11.07 -4.03 12.00
CA GLY A 136 -12.45 -3.73 11.57
C GLY A 136 -12.49 -3.13 10.17
N ARG A 137 -13.69 -2.86 9.65
CA ARG A 137 -13.93 -2.18 8.36
C ARG A 137 -14.45 -0.75 8.58
N PRO A 138 -14.47 0.12 7.54
CA PRO A 138 -14.90 1.52 7.71
C PRO A 138 -16.31 1.68 8.28
N GLY A 139 -17.33 1.12 7.63
CA GLY A 139 -18.75 1.33 7.98
C GLY A 139 -19.22 0.64 9.25
N SER A 140 -18.62 -0.52 9.59
CA SER A 140 -18.99 -1.30 10.77
C SER A 140 -18.03 -1.11 11.97
N GLY A 141 -17.10 -0.16 11.88
CA GLY A 141 -16.00 -0.04 12.84
C GLY A 141 -15.36 1.34 12.89
N HIS A 142 -14.16 1.48 12.34
CA HIS A 142 -13.27 2.63 12.58
C HIS A 142 -13.68 3.93 11.88
N GLY A 143 -14.59 3.88 10.91
CA GLY A 143 -15.13 5.05 10.21
C GLY A 143 -14.17 5.72 9.21
N ILE A 144 -13.03 5.14 8.88
CA ILE A 144 -12.08 5.72 7.91
C ILE A 144 -12.40 5.23 6.50
N VAL A 145 -13.04 6.10 5.69
CA VAL A 145 -13.61 5.72 4.39
C VAL A 145 -12.68 5.91 3.18
N GLY A 146 -11.46 6.43 3.35
CA GLY A 146 -10.48 6.66 2.27
C GLY A 146 -9.35 7.62 2.70
N ASN A 147 -8.44 8.01 1.79
CA ASN A 147 -7.37 8.98 2.09
C ASN A 147 -7.89 10.39 2.39
N GLY A 148 -9.13 10.69 1.97
CA GLY A 148 -9.85 11.90 2.32
C GLY A 148 -11.33 11.78 2.00
N TRP A 149 -12.11 12.73 2.51
CA TRP A 149 -13.57 12.76 2.36
C TRP A 149 -14.10 14.19 2.56
N TYR A 150 -15.40 14.37 2.32
CA TYR A 150 -16.09 15.63 2.54
C TYR A 150 -16.50 15.81 4.01
N PHE A 151 -15.97 16.85 4.64
CA PHE A 151 -16.38 17.28 5.98
C PHE A 151 -17.60 18.21 5.83
N ARG A 152 -18.80 17.59 5.82
CA ARG A 152 -20.09 18.27 5.62
C ARG A 152 -20.27 19.51 6.51
N ASP A 153 -19.90 19.42 7.79
CA ASP A 153 -20.00 20.53 8.76
C ASP A 153 -19.07 21.72 8.47
N LEU A 154 -18.05 21.52 7.61
CA LEU A 154 -17.09 22.54 7.19
C LEU A 154 -17.29 23.00 5.74
N ALA A 155 -18.15 22.30 4.97
CA ALA A 155 -18.23 22.40 3.51
C ALA A 155 -16.86 22.24 2.79
N GLU A 156 -15.94 21.45 3.36
CA GLU A 156 -14.58 21.26 2.83
C GLU A 156 -14.26 19.78 2.57
N VAL A 157 -13.63 19.49 1.42
CA VAL A 157 -12.92 18.22 1.23
C VAL A 157 -11.57 18.31 1.93
N LYS A 158 -11.20 17.29 2.72
CA LYS A 158 -9.86 17.20 3.32
C LYS A 158 -9.20 15.87 2.99
N MET A 159 -8.08 15.97 2.29
CA MET A 159 -7.17 14.85 2.03
C MET A 159 -6.08 14.78 3.09
N TRP A 160 -5.68 13.55 3.43
CA TRP A 160 -4.57 13.22 4.34
C TRP A 160 -4.73 13.71 5.80
N PRO A 161 -5.91 13.55 6.45
CA PRO A 161 -6.07 13.89 7.86
C PRO A 161 -5.32 12.89 8.76
N GLN A 162 -4.43 13.37 9.63
CA GLN A 162 -3.52 12.51 10.41
C GLN A 162 -4.02 12.13 11.82
N SER A 163 -5.17 12.64 12.28
CA SER A 163 -5.54 12.55 13.70
C SER A 163 -6.17 11.23 14.08
N ALA A 164 -5.53 10.49 15.02
CA ALA A 164 -6.06 9.22 15.52
C ALA A 164 -7.46 9.36 16.17
N ARG A 165 -7.85 10.57 16.60
CA ARG A 165 -9.20 10.88 17.08
C ARG A 165 -10.31 10.76 16.02
N LEU A 166 -9.95 10.61 14.75
CA LEU A 166 -10.92 10.32 13.69
C LEU A 166 -11.26 8.83 13.60
N ILE A 167 -10.42 7.94 14.13
CA ILE A 167 -10.72 6.52 14.30
C ILE A 167 -11.80 6.39 15.40
N GLN A 168 -12.86 5.64 15.12
CA GLN A 168 -14.02 5.44 16.01
C GLN A 168 -14.00 4.10 16.77
N GLN A 169 -12.92 3.32 16.64
CA GLN A 169 -12.74 1.98 17.22
C GLN A 169 -11.37 1.89 17.93
N PRO A 170 -11.23 1.18 19.07
CA PRO A 170 -9.94 1.04 19.73
C PRO A 170 -8.87 0.43 18.81
N THR A 171 -7.72 1.09 18.74
CA THR A 171 -6.55 0.66 17.97
C THR A 171 -5.75 -0.45 18.67
N VAL A 172 -4.86 -1.10 17.94
CA VAL A 172 -3.92 -2.10 18.49
C VAL A 172 -3.07 -1.53 19.63
N PHE A 173 -2.73 -0.24 19.60
CA PHE A 173 -1.96 0.43 20.66
C PHE A 173 -2.75 0.61 21.96
N GLU A 174 -4.05 0.92 21.87
CA GLU A 174 -4.93 1.02 23.04
C GLU A 174 -5.17 -0.38 23.66
N ARG A 175 -5.37 -1.40 22.81
CA ARG A 175 -5.47 -2.80 23.25
C ARG A 175 -4.16 -3.25 23.92
N TRP A 176 -3.02 -2.95 23.31
CA TRP A 176 -1.69 -3.25 23.84
C TRP A 176 -1.47 -2.60 25.21
N ARG A 177 -1.66 -1.29 25.34
CA ARG A 177 -1.53 -0.58 26.63
C ARG A 177 -2.43 -1.15 27.72
N THR A 178 -3.61 -1.66 27.35
CA THR A 178 -4.55 -2.29 28.29
C THR A 178 -4.09 -3.67 28.74
N GLN A 179 -3.39 -4.42 27.88
CA GLN A 179 -2.94 -5.80 28.13
C GLN A 179 -1.52 -5.88 28.72
N HIS A 180 -0.67 -4.92 28.39
CA HIS A 180 0.76 -4.86 28.74
C HIS A 180 1.15 -3.44 29.20
N PRO A 181 0.55 -2.90 30.28
CA PRO A 181 0.75 -1.50 30.69
C PRO A 181 2.19 -1.15 31.07
N GLU A 182 3.01 -2.14 31.42
CA GLU A 182 4.45 -2.02 31.69
C GLU A 182 5.34 -2.04 30.43
N SER A 183 4.79 -2.39 29.25
CA SER A 183 5.54 -2.54 28.00
C SER A 183 5.15 -1.46 26.99
N PRO A 184 6.02 -0.48 26.68
CA PRO A 184 5.64 0.62 25.79
C PRO A 184 5.44 0.15 24.35
N SER A 185 4.63 0.92 23.61
CA SER A 185 4.35 0.70 22.19
C SER A 185 4.87 1.85 21.31
N ALA A 186 5.24 1.55 20.06
CA ALA A 186 5.80 2.51 19.11
C ALA A 186 5.08 2.50 17.74
N GLN A 187 4.76 3.70 17.24
CA GLN A 187 4.19 3.91 15.89
C GLN A 187 5.12 4.78 15.03
N MET A 188 5.89 4.13 14.16
CA MET A 188 6.88 4.74 13.29
C MET A 188 6.30 4.92 11.88
N PHE A 189 5.98 6.17 11.52
CA PHE A 189 5.56 6.64 10.20
C PHE A 189 4.24 6.08 9.63
N TRP A 190 3.64 5.08 10.29
CA TRP A 190 2.29 4.59 10.03
C TRP A 190 1.23 5.68 10.26
N TRP A 191 0.12 5.65 9.53
CA TRP A 191 -0.99 6.62 9.58
C TRP A 191 -1.82 6.55 10.86
N TRP A 192 -2.57 7.64 11.11
CA TRP A 192 -3.32 7.91 12.34
C TRP A 192 -2.38 8.16 13.53
N ASN A 193 -1.52 9.16 13.39
CA ASN A 193 -0.33 9.39 14.22
C ASN A 193 -0.18 10.86 14.70
N LEU A 194 -1.26 11.67 14.70
CA LEU A 194 -1.24 13.06 15.23
C LEU A 194 -2.44 13.47 16.13
N PRO A 195 -2.33 13.35 17.46
CA PRO A 195 -1.38 12.47 18.15
C PRO A 195 -1.73 11.00 17.87
N SER A 196 -0.73 10.13 17.99
CA SER A 196 -0.92 8.67 18.04
C SER A 196 -1.56 8.25 19.37
N TYR A 197 -2.13 7.03 19.41
CA TYR A 197 -2.45 6.35 20.65
C TYR A 197 -1.32 5.43 21.16
N ALA A 198 -0.21 5.27 20.44
CA ALA A 198 1.01 4.62 20.93
C ALA A 198 1.73 5.49 21.98
N ASP A 199 2.59 4.87 22.79
CA ASP A 199 3.37 5.58 23.81
C ASP A 199 4.50 6.40 23.17
N LEU A 200 5.13 5.82 22.15
CA LEU A 200 6.15 6.41 21.29
C LEU A 200 5.59 6.59 19.88
N SER A 201 5.84 7.72 19.25
CA SER A 201 5.36 7.97 17.89
C SER A 201 6.28 8.91 17.13
N VAL A 202 6.44 8.67 15.83
CA VAL A 202 7.16 9.55 14.89
C VAL A 202 6.42 9.56 13.56
N THR A 203 6.21 10.74 12.97
CA THR A 203 5.52 10.88 11.67
C THR A 203 5.97 12.14 10.91
N PRO A 204 5.90 12.19 9.56
CA PRO A 204 6.28 13.38 8.79
C PRO A 204 5.37 14.56 9.12
N ARG A 205 5.98 15.68 9.53
CA ARG A 205 5.25 16.91 9.85
C ARG A 205 6.01 18.12 9.33
N PRO A 206 5.90 18.45 8.03
CA PRO A 206 6.63 19.55 7.41
C PRO A 206 6.43 20.86 8.16
N THR A 207 7.50 21.64 8.35
CA THR A 207 7.37 23.01 8.84
C THR A 207 6.80 23.87 7.71
N TYR A 208 5.69 24.55 8.00
CA TYR A 208 5.07 25.55 7.14
C TYR A 208 5.23 26.92 7.79
N TRP A 209 5.92 27.84 7.12
CA TRP A 209 6.03 29.23 7.55
C TRP A 209 4.94 30.08 6.91
N SER A 210 4.48 31.14 7.60
CA SER A 210 3.47 32.08 7.10
C SER A 210 3.88 32.84 5.82
N ASP A 211 5.15 32.73 5.41
CA ASP A 211 5.66 33.25 4.15
C ASP A 211 5.56 32.26 2.96
N GLY A 212 4.98 31.08 3.17
CA GLY A 212 4.83 30.05 2.15
C GLY A 212 6.06 29.15 2.00
N ARG A 213 7.12 29.32 2.81
CA ARG A 213 8.17 28.30 2.89
C ARG A 213 7.59 27.00 3.47
N LYS A 214 7.97 25.89 2.83
CA LYS A 214 7.85 24.52 3.31
C LYS A 214 9.26 23.94 3.46
N GLY A 215 9.50 23.21 4.55
CA GLY A 215 10.77 22.58 4.89
C GLY A 215 10.62 21.20 5.53
N PRO A 216 11.69 20.39 5.53
CA PRO A 216 11.69 19.06 6.12
C PRO A 216 11.56 19.12 7.64
N ASP A 217 10.64 18.34 8.21
CA ASP A 217 10.52 18.13 9.65
C ASP A 217 9.61 16.92 9.95
N ILE A 218 9.70 16.42 11.19
CA ILE A 218 8.89 15.34 11.76
C ILE A 218 8.20 15.83 13.04
N HIS A 219 7.10 15.18 13.40
CA HIS A 219 6.53 15.25 14.75
C HIS A 219 6.91 13.98 15.51
N SER A 220 7.11 14.07 16.82
CA SER A 220 7.24 12.90 17.68
C SER A 220 6.53 13.06 19.02
N ASN A 221 6.11 11.94 19.59
CA ASN A 221 5.80 11.80 21.00
C ASN A 221 6.75 10.77 21.62
N PRO A 222 7.46 11.08 22.73
CA PRO A 222 7.64 12.41 23.31
C PRO A 222 8.42 13.36 22.37
N PRO A 223 8.37 14.69 22.58
CA PRO A 223 9.09 15.66 21.73
C PRO A 223 10.63 15.50 21.72
N ALA A 224 11.20 14.90 22.76
CA ALA A 224 12.63 14.62 22.85
C ALA A 224 13.13 13.62 21.79
N LEU A 225 12.26 12.69 21.36
CA LEU A 225 12.59 11.69 20.34
C LEU A 225 12.95 12.35 18.99
N ARG A 226 12.18 13.34 18.55
CA ARG A 226 12.48 14.18 17.39
C ARG A 226 13.84 14.85 17.49
N GLN A 227 14.23 15.33 18.67
CA GLN A 227 15.55 15.93 18.86
C GLN A 227 16.66 14.89 18.71
N ARG A 228 16.55 13.72 19.35
CA ARG A 228 17.52 12.62 19.25
C ARG A 228 17.69 12.15 17.80
N LEU A 229 16.58 11.87 17.12
CA LEU A 229 16.59 11.37 15.74
C LEU A 229 17.21 12.38 14.76
N ARG A 230 16.88 13.67 14.88
CA ARG A 230 17.48 14.72 14.04
C ARG A 230 18.97 14.95 14.34
N GLN A 231 19.41 14.74 15.59
CA GLN A 231 20.83 14.79 15.96
C GLN A 231 21.63 13.59 15.43
N ARG A 232 21.05 12.39 15.41
CA ARG A 232 21.72 11.15 14.96
C ARG A 232 21.69 10.96 13.44
N TYR A 233 20.57 11.30 12.79
CA TYR A 233 20.30 10.97 11.37
C TYR A 233 20.05 12.19 10.48
N GLY A 234 20.17 13.40 11.02
CA GLY A 234 19.90 14.64 10.29
C GLY A 234 18.41 14.90 10.04
N GLU A 235 18.11 15.90 9.21
CA GLU A 235 16.72 16.23 8.85
C GLU A 235 16.06 15.10 8.06
N PHE A 236 14.77 14.87 8.32
CA PHE A 236 13.98 13.92 7.56
C PHE A 236 13.95 14.30 6.07
N PRO A 237 14.25 13.39 5.13
CA PRO A 237 14.38 13.70 3.69
C PRO A 237 13.01 13.88 3.00
N LEU A 238 12.22 14.85 3.45
CA LEU A 238 10.82 15.07 3.05
C LEU A 238 10.58 15.14 1.53
N PHE A 239 11.51 15.73 0.77
CA PHE A 239 11.39 15.85 -0.69
C PHE A 239 11.74 14.55 -1.45
N ASN A 240 12.26 13.55 -0.73
CA ASN A 240 12.43 12.16 -1.17
C ASN A 240 11.33 11.25 -0.58
N PHE A 241 10.40 11.78 0.22
CA PHE A 241 9.27 11.02 0.77
C PHE A 241 8.05 11.12 -0.15
N TRP A 242 7.78 12.30 -0.72
CA TRP A 242 6.65 12.49 -1.65
C TRP A 242 7.01 13.43 -2.81
N GLY A 243 6.36 13.21 -3.96
CA GLY A 243 6.51 14.01 -5.16
C GLY A 243 7.61 13.51 -6.11
N PRO A 244 8.10 14.34 -7.06
CA PRO A 244 8.93 13.84 -8.15
C PRO A 244 10.33 13.37 -7.74
N GLY A 245 10.78 13.79 -6.56
CA GLY A 245 12.06 13.36 -5.96
C GLY A 245 11.97 12.08 -5.12
N ALA A 246 10.79 11.44 -5.02
CA ALA A 246 10.60 10.30 -4.13
C ALA A 246 11.54 9.12 -4.45
N ASP A 247 12.25 8.62 -3.44
CA ASP A 247 13.23 7.52 -3.54
C ASP A 247 13.43 6.79 -2.19
N ILE A 248 14.32 5.80 -2.16
CA ILE A 248 14.60 4.95 -0.98
C ILE A 248 15.13 5.73 0.24
N THR A 249 15.67 6.94 0.08
CA THR A 249 16.35 7.70 1.15
C THR A 249 15.45 7.91 2.37
N SER A 250 14.16 8.15 2.14
CA SER A 250 13.18 8.29 3.23
C SER A 250 12.90 6.98 3.96
N THR A 251 12.84 5.87 3.23
CA THR A 251 12.66 4.53 3.83
C THR A 251 13.88 4.16 4.67
N ARG A 252 15.11 4.46 4.19
CA ARG A 252 16.33 4.29 4.98
C ARG A 252 16.31 5.09 6.28
N TRP A 253 15.95 6.38 6.22
CA TRP A 253 15.83 7.23 7.41
C TRP A 253 14.79 6.66 8.40
N ILE A 254 13.66 6.18 7.92
CA ILE A 254 12.61 5.55 8.75
C ILE A 254 13.13 4.26 9.42
N VAL A 255 13.85 3.41 8.68
CA VAL A 255 14.50 2.21 9.23
C VAL A 255 15.55 2.56 10.27
N ASP A 256 16.40 3.56 10.00
CA ASP A 256 17.40 4.06 10.96
C ASP A 256 16.73 4.54 12.27
N ALA A 257 15.67 5.36 12.15
CA ALA A 257 14.90 5.85 13.30
C ALA A 257 14.13 4.74 14.04
N THR A 258 13.69 3.69 13.35
CA THR A 258 13.01 2.54 13.96
C THR A 258 14.01 1.67 14.72
N LEU A 259 15.17 1.39 14.14
CA LEU A 259 16.26 0.68 14.80
C LEU A 259 16.80 1.45 16.01
N ASP A 260 16.78 2.78 15.99
CA ASP A 260 17.09 3.65 17.14
C ASP A 260 16.09 3.44 18.29
N VAL A 261 14.79 3.54 18.01
CA VAL A 261 13.72 3.35 19.00
C VAL A 261 13.69 1.93 19.57
N LEU A 262 13.88 0.91 18.73
CA LEU A 262 13.94 -0.48 19.17
C LEU A 262 15.11 -0.77 20.13
N LYS A 263 16.25 -0.06 19.97
CA LYS A 263 17.42 -0.23 20.84
C LYS A 263 17.31 0.52 22.16
N GLU A 264 16.87 1.78 22.10
CA GLU A 264 16.88 2.72 23.22
C GLU A 264 15.66 2.54 24.13
N GLU A 265 14.45 2.39 23.55
CA GLU A 265 13.20 2.25 24.31
C GLU A 265 12.68 0.81 24.42
N ARG A 266 13.11 -0.11 23.55
CA ARG A 266 12.72 -1.54 23.55
C ARG A 266 11.19 -1.77 23.69
N PRO A 267 10.35 -1.15 22.84
CA PRO A 267 8.91 -1.32 22.90
C PRO A 267 8.49 -2.76 22.58
N GLY A 268 7.54 -3.31 23.34
CA GLY A 268 7.02 -4.67 23.10
C GLY A 268 6.08 -4.77 21.88
N LEU A 269 5.60 -3.63 21.37
CA LEU A 269 4.88 -3.53 20.10
C LEU A 269 5.44 -2.37 19.27
N CYS A 270 5.92 -2.63 18.06
CA CYS A 270 6.40 -1.60 17.14
C CYS A 270 5.85 -1.80 15.73
N LEU A 271 5.22 -0.76 15.17
CA LEU A 271 4.77 -0.71 13.77
C LEU A 271 5.65 0.28 12.98
N CYS A 272 6.25 -0.15 11.87
CA CYS A 272 7.14 0.66 11.02
C CYS A 272 6.71 0.66 9.54
N TYR A 273 6.42 1.85 9.00
CA TYR A 273 5.92 2.00 7.63
C TYR A 273 7.05 2.26 6.61
N LEU A 274 7.11 1.47 5.53
CA LEU A 274 8.12 1.57 4.46
C LEU A 274 7.48 1.99 3.13
N PRO A 275 7.39 3.30 2.82
CA PRO A 275 6.52 3.82 1.76
C PRO A 275 7.03 3.65 0.32
N HIS A 276 8.32 3.40 0.11
CA HIS A 276 8.98 3.63 -1.20
C HIS A 276 8.37 2.85 -2.38
N LEU A 277 7.78 1.67 -2.14
CA LEU A 277 7.12 0.89 -3.18
C LEU A 277 5.93 1.60 -3.82
N ASP A 278 5.19 2.43 -3.07
CA ASP A 278 3.99 3.10 -3.56
C ASP A 278 4.26 3.95 -4.82
N TYR A 279 5.46 4.53 -4.94
CA TYR A 279 5.77 5.54 -5.95
C TYR A 279 6.23 4.98 -7.30
N ASP A 280 7.20 4.06 -7.35
CA ASP A 280 7.72 3.56 -8.63
C ASP A 280 6.74 2.63 -9.36
N LEU A 281 5.89 1.95 -8.61
CA LEU A 281 4.78 1.15 -9.14
C LEU A 281 3.76 2.07 -9.84
N GLN A 282 3.49 3.27 -9.32
CA GLN A 282 2.66 4.27 -9.97
C GLN A 282 3.35 4.98 -11.15
N ARG A 283 4.63 5.35 -10.99
CA ARG A 283 5.41 6.08 -12.02
C ARG A 283 5.65 5.26 -13.29
N PHE A 284 5.97 3.98 -13.13
CA PHE A 284 6.47 3.14 -14.23
C PHE A 284 5.64 1.88 -14.48
N GLY A 285 4.71 1.55 -13.58
CA GLY A 285 3.85 0.36 -13.64
C GLY A 285 4.44 -0.78 -12.80
N PRO A 286 3.58 -1.65 -12.24
CA PRO A 286 4.00 -2.70 -11.30
C PRO A 286 4.96 -3.73 -11.90
N ASP A 287 4.87 -3.98 -13.20
CA ASP A 287 5.69 -4.98 -13.92
C ASP A 287 6.97 -4.37 -14.55
N SER A 288 7.32 -3.13 -14.20
CA SER A 288 8.49 -2.43 -14.76
C SER A 288 9.81 -2.80 -14.08
N ALA A 289 10.93 -2.68 -14.81
CA ALA A 289 12.26 -2.88 -14.24
C ALA A 289 12.58 -1.86 -13.11
N GLN A 290 11.95 -0.69 -13.15
CA GLN A 290 12.00 0.33 -12.10
C GLN A 290 11.28 -0.16 -10.84
N ALA A 291 10.08 -0.74 -10.97
CA ALA A 291 9.38 -1.40 -9.87
C ALA A 291 10.25 -2.52 -9.26
N SER A 292 10.86 -3.40 -10.08
CA SER A 292 11.80 -4.43 -9.60
C SER A 292 12.98 -3.85 -8.80
N LYS A 293 13.48 -2.69 -9.22
CA LYS A 293 14.60 -2.00 -8.57
C LYS A 293 14.19 -1.34 -7.25
N ALA A 294 13.04 -0.66 -7.21
CA ALA A 294 12.48 -0.09 -5.99
C ALA A 294 12.18 -1.18 -4.96
N ALA A 295 11.62 -2.30 -5.42
CA ALA A 295 11.38 -3.50 -4.64
C ALA A 295 12.68 -4.04 -4.03
N ALA A 296 13.74 -4.24 -4.83
CA ALA A 296 15.05 -4.65 -4.34
C ALA A 296 15.68 -3.66 -3.33
N ALA A 297 15.41 -2.36 -3.48
CA ALA A 297 15.87 -1.35 -2.54
C ALA A 297 15.13 -1.41 -1.19
N VAL A 298 13.82 -1.70 -1.19
CA VAL A 298 13.06 -1.91 0.05
C VAL A 298 13.46 -3.20 0.76
N ASP A 299 13.68 -4.31 0.04
CA ASP A 299 14.18 -5.57 0.65
C ASP A 299 15.53 -5.36 1.35
N ALA A 300 16.44 -4.57 0.77
CA ALA A 300 17.72 -4.25 1.40
C ALA A 300 17.59 -3.43 2.70
N GLU A 301 16.58 -2.56 2.84
CA GLU A 301 16.33 -1.84 4.10
C GLU A 301 15.53 -2.67 5.10
N ALA A 302 14.55 -3.45 4.64
CA ALA A 302 13.77 -4.36 5.47
C ALA A 302 14.60 -5.54 6.01
N ALA A 303 15.63 -5.97 5.27
CA ALA A 303 16.67 -6.88 5.74
C ALA A 303 17.25 -6.41 7.07
N ARG A 304 17.53 -5.12 7.22
CA ARG A 304 18.15 -4.54 8.42
C ARG A 304 17.24 -4.64 9.65
N LEU A 305 15.92 -4.53 9.45
CA LEU A 305 14.93 -4.75 10.50
C LEU A 305 14.83 -6.25 10.87
N LEU A 306 14.86 -7.13 9.88
CA LEU A 306 14.84 -8.59 10.08
C LEU A 306 16.09 -9.10 10.80
N ASP A 307 17.27 -8.63 10.40
CA ASP A 307 18.54 -9.02 10.99
C ASP A 307 18.65 -8.50 12.43
N PHE A 308 18.11 -7.32 12.73
CA PHE A 308 17.98 -6.79 14.09
C PHE A 308 16.98 -7.59 14.93
N ALA A 309 15.79 -7.90 14.38
CA ALA A 309 14.78 -8.70 15.08
C ALA A 309 15.31 -10.10 15.44
N ALA A 310 16.05 -10.74 14.53
CA ALA A 310 16.69 -12.02 14.80
C ALA A 310 17.81 -11.94 15.86
N ALA A 311 18.51 -10.81 15.97
CA ALA A 311 19.58 -10.61 16.96
C ALA A 311 19.05 -10.34 18.37
N GLU A 312 17.88 -9.69 18.50
CA GLU A 312 17.25 -9.35 19.79
C GLU A 312 16.05 -10.27 20.14
N ASP A 313 15.89 -11.41 19.44
CA ASP A 313 14.81 -12.41 19.62
C ASP A 313 13.37 -11.82 19.55
N LEU A 314 13.16 -10.90 18.61
CA LEU A 314 11.86 -10.25 18.36
C LEU A 314 11.06 -11.00 17.29
N GLU A 315 9.76 -11.20 17.54
CA GLU A 315 8.83 -11.63 16.48
C GLU A 315 8.57 -10.48 15.50
N LEU A 316 8.80 -10.73 14.20
CA LEU A 316 8.58 -9.76 13.14
C LEU A 316 7.59 -10.33 12.11
N SER A 317 6.53 -9.54 11.87
CA SER A 317 5.58 -9.76 10.77
C SER A 317 5.72 -8.64 9.73
N VAL A 318 5.54 -8.97 8.45
CA VAL A 318 5.50 -8.01 7.34
C VAL A 318 4.13 -8.07 6.69
N ILE A 319 3.52 -6.90 6.48
CA ILE A 319 2.24 -6.75 5.82
C ILE A 319 2.33 -5.68 4.73
N SER A 320 1.73 -5.93 3.58
CA SER A 320 1.44 -4.89 2.60
C SER A 320 -0.04 -4.48 2.66
N GLU A 321 -0.33 -3.28 2.18
CA GLU A 321 -1.65 -2.65 2.31
C GLU A 321 -2.62 -3.06 1.20
N TYR A 322 -2.16 -2.90 -0.04
CA TYR A 322 -2.89 -3.19 -1.27
C TYR A 322 -1.89 -3.58 -2.38
N GLY A 323 -2.39 -4.18 -3.45
CA GLY A 323 -1.63 -4.30 -4.70
C GLY A 323 -1.84 -3.05 -5.57
N ILE A 324 -0.84 -2.73 -6.40
CA ILE A 324 -0.94 -1.69 -7.42
C ILE A 324 -1.11 -2.36 -8.78
N GLU A 325 -2.23 -2.10 -9.45
CA GLU A 325 -2.54 -2.60 -10.80
C GLU A 325 -1.98 -1.66 -11.87
N ALA A 326 -1.67 -2.20 -13.05
CA ALA A 326 -1.28 -1.38 -14.19
C ALA A 326 -2.47 -0.55 -14.72
N VAL A 327 -2.24 0.73 -15.01
CA VAL A 327 -3.23 1.63 -15.62
C VAL A 327 -2.67 2.37 -16.83
N SER A 328 -3.55 2.81 -17.72
CA SER A 328 -3.20 3.57 -18.92
C SER A 328 -4.21 4.65 -19.32
N GLN A 329 -5.39 4.67 -18.71
CA GLN A 329 -6.48 5.60 -19.05
C GLN A 329 -7.10 6.19 -17.79
N ALA A 330 -7.66 7.40 -17.90
CA ALA A 330 -8.28 8.12 -16.79
C ALA A 330 -9.70 8.56 -17.15
N VAL A 331 -10.63 8.43 -16.21
CA VAL A 331 -11.94 9.10 -16.25
C VAL A 331 -11.84 10.37 -15.40
N PHE A 332 -12.63 11.40 -15.74
CA PHE A 332 -12.72 12.65 -14.98
C PHE A 332 -14.14 12.82 -14.41
N PRO A 333 -14.54 12.10 -13.33
CA PRO A 333 -15.91 12.15 -12.80
C PRO A 333 -16.39 13.58 -12.54
N ASN A 334 -15.52 14.45 -12.04
CA ASN A 334 -15.88 15.83 -11.77
C ASN A 334 -16.12 16.68 -13.03
N ARG A 335 -15.42 16.43 -14.15
CA ARG A 335 -15.73 17.10 -15.43
C ARG A 335 -17.09 16.66 -15.97
N ILE A 336 -17.38 15.37 -15.90
CA ILE A 336 -18.68 14.79 -16.27
C ILE A 336 -19.82 15.44 -15.45
N LEU A 337 -19.66 15.55 -14.14
CA LEU A 337 -20.63 16.24 -13.26
C LEU A 337 -20.69 17.76 -13.53
N ARG A 338 -19.60 18.39 -13.95
CA ARG A 338 -19.53 19.81 -14.29
C ARG A 338 -20.26 20.11 -15.61
N GLU A 339 -20.05 19.29 -16.63
CA GLU A 339 -20.72 19.37 -17.94
C GLU A 339 -22.24 19.17 -17.81
N ALA A 340 -22.68 18.29 -16.91
CA ALA A 340 -24.09 18.09 -16.58
C ALA A 340 -24.71 19.20 -15.68
N GLY A 341 -23.94 20.23 -15.30
CA GLY A 341 -24.42 21.31 -14.42
C GLY A 341 -24.72 20.86 -12.99
N LEU A 342 -24.10 19.79 -12.52
CA LEU A 342 -24.24 19.24 -11.17
C LEU A 342 -23.13 19.73 -10.22
N LEU A 343 -21.91 19.93 -10.73
CA LEU A 343 -20.78 20.44 -9.97
C LEU A 343 -20.64 21.96 -10.10
N ALA A 344 -20.49 22.64 -8.96
CA ALA A 344 -20.28 24.08 -8.86
C ALA A 344 -18.80 24.43 -8.68
N ILE A 345 -18.40 25.58 -9.23
CA ILE A 345 -17.07 26.18 -9.03
C ILE A 345 -17.24 27.66 -8.65
N HIS A 346 -16.35 28.15 -7.80
CA HIS A 346 -16.15 29.56 -7.51
C HIS A 346 -15.01 30.11 -8.38
N PRO A 347 -15.27 31.08 -9.28
CA PRO A 347 -14.22 31.72 -10.07
C PRO A 347 -13.40 32.67 -9.19
N ALA A 348 -12.15 32.30 -8.88
CA ALA A 348 -11.23 33.09 -8.06
C ALA A 348 -10.05 33.63 -8.89
N GLN A 349 -9.30 34.57 -8.30
CA GLN A 349 -8.09 35.15 -8.93
C GLN A 349 -6.98 34.12 -9.19
N ASN A 350 -6.98 32.99 -8.45
CA ASN A 350 -6.03 31.89 -8.59
C ASN A 350 -6.62 30.68 -9.35
N GLY A 351 -7.70 30.89 -10.11
CA GLY A 351 -8.35 29.89 -10.95
C GLY A 351 -9.75 29.49 -10.46
N SER A 352 -10.34 28.51 -11.13
CA SER A 352 -11.64 27.94 -10.78
C SER A 352 -11.52 27.03 -9.56
N ILE A 353 -12.09 27.41 -8.42
CA ILE A 353 -12.04 26.61 -7.17
C ILE A 353 -13.30 25.77 -7.07
N LEU A 354 -13.20 24.50 -6.68
CA LEU A 354 -14.37 23.64 -6.39
C LEU A 354 -15.22 24.29 -5.30
N ASP A 355 -16.54 24.28 -5.48
CA ASP A 355 -17.51 24.69 -4.46
C ASP A 355 -18.35 23.47 -4.04
N PRO A 356 -17.90 22.69 -3.03
CA PRO A 356 -18.61 21.49 -2.58
C PRO A 356 -20.01 21.80 -2.01
N GLY A 357 -20.15 22.94 -1.34
CA GLY A 357 -21.38 23.32 -0.63
C GLY A 357 -22.54 23.69 -1.57
N ASN A 358 -22.23 24.33 -2.70
CA ASN A 358 -23.22 24.67 -3.74
C ASN A 358 -23.30 23.63 -4.88
N SER A 359 -22.47 22.58 -4.85
CA SER A 359 -22.55 21.48 -5.82
C SER A 359 -23.75 20.57 -5.52
N ARG A 360 -24.58 20.28 -6.52
CA ARG A 360 -25.61 19.24 -6.44
C ARG A 360 -24.98 17.85 -6.36
N ALA A 361 -23.88 17.65 -7.10
CA ALA A 361 -23.02 16.49 -6.94
C ALA A 361 -21.56 16.79 -7.27
N PHE A 362 -20.63 16.17 -6.54
CA PHE A 362 -19.19 16.18 -6.84
C PHE A 362 -18.52 14.90 -6.33
N ALA A 363 -17.35 14.58 -6.86
CA ALA A 363 -16.57 13.40 -6.51
C ALA A 363 -15.26 13.78 -5.79
N VAL A 364 -14.89 12.98 -4.79
CA VAL A 364 -13.54 12.93 -4.20
C VAL A 364 -12.85 11.70 -4.77
N CYS A 365 -11.93 11.89 -5.71
CA CYS A 365 -11.32 10.81 -6.49
C CYS A 365 -10.01 10.33 -5.86
N ASP A 366 -9.93 9.05 -5.50
CA ASP A 366 -8.78 8.45 -4.81
C ASP A 366 -8.34 7.22 -5.61
N HIS A 367 -7.32 7.40 -6.45
CA HIS A 367 -6.83 6.38 -7.40
C HIS A 367 -7.95 5.79 -8.30
N GLN A 368 -8.27 4.51 -8.17
CA GLN A 368 -9.26 3.80 -8.98
C GLN A 368 -10.66 3.79 -8.34
N CYS A 369 -10.91 4.64 -7.34
CA CYS A 369 -12.21 4.76 -6.70
C CYS A 369 -12.58 6.22 -6.40
N ALA A 370 -13.85 6.48 -6.10
CA ALA A 370 -14.30 7.81 -5.69
C ALA A 370 -15.54 7.75 -4.81
N HIS A 371 -15.55 8.56 -3.74
CA HIS A 371 -16.79 8.93 -3.07
C HIS A 371 -17.48 10.02 -3.89
N VAL A 372 -18.75 9.84 -4.20
CA VAL A 372 -19.57 10.85 -4.90
C VAL A 372 -20.63 11.34 -3.94
N TYR A 373 -20.53 12.63 -3.63
CA TYR A 373 -21.44 13.33 -2.73
C TYR A 373 -22.60 13.90 -3.54
N VAL A 374 -23.83 13.68 -3.10
CA VAL A 374 -25.07 14.12 -3.78
C VAL A 374 -25.95 14.84 -2.78
N ALA A 375 -26.09 16.15 -2.95
CA ALA A 375 -26.72 17.02 -1.95
C ALA A 375 -28.24 16.83 -1.81
N ASN A 376 -28.92 16.30 -2.83
CA ASN A 376 -30.36 16.04 -2.81
C ASN A 376 -30.67 14.65 -3.38
N PRO A 377 -31.40 13.78 -2.65
CA PRO A 377 -31.74 12.43 -3.11
C PRO A 377 -32.42 12.36 -4.48
N ARG A 378 -33.12 13.41 -4.92
CA ARG A 378 -33.75 13.48 -6.26
C ARG A 378 -32.72 13.40 -7.41
N ASP A 379 -31.48 13.79 -7.16
CA ASP A 379 -30.42 13.84 -8.17
C ASP A 379 -29.66 12.50 -8.27
N LEU A 380 -29.88 11.55 -7.34
CA LEU A 380 -29.16 10.26 -7.27
C LEU A 380 -29.28 9.42 -8.55
N ALA A 381 -30.48 9.30 -9.11
CA ALA A 381 -30.71 8.53 -10.33
C ALA A 381 -29.92 9.12 -11.51
N THR A 382 -30.01 10.45 -11.72
CA THR A 382 -29.29 11.16 -12.78
C THR A 382 -27.77 11.07 -12.62
N VAL A 383 -27.26 11.23 -11.39
CA VAL A 383 -25.82 11.08 -11.11
C VAL A 383 -25.35 9.65 -11.38
N THR A 384 -26.14 8.65 -10.96
CA THR A 384 -25.83 7.22 -11.14
C THR A 384 -25.80 6.85 -12.61
N GLU A 385 -26.81 7.23 -13.40
CA GLU A 385 -26.89 6.97 -14.84
C GLU A 385 -25.71 7.60 -15.59
N LEU A 386 -25.40 8.88 -15.29
CA LEU A 386 -24.32 9.63 -15.93
C LEU A 386 -22.94 9.01 -15.67
N LEU A 387 -22.67 8.60 -14.42
CA LEU A 387 -21.40 7.97 -14.05
C LEU A 387 -21.32 6.53 -14.54
N ALA A 388 -22.41 5.76 -14.50
CA ALA A 388 -22.45 4.39 -15.03
C ALA A 388 -22.30 4.31 -16.56
N ALA A 389 -22.72 5.36 -17.29
CA ALA A 389 -22.48 5.49 -18.73
C ALA A 389 -21.02 5.79 -19.09
N SER A 390 -20.17 6.16 -18.13
CA SER A 390 -18.78 6.57 -18.38
C SER A 390 -17.88 5.37 -18.71
N PRO A 391 -17.14 5.35 -19.85
CA PRO A 391 -16.45 4.17 -20.34
C PRO A 391 -15.48 3.47 -19.37
N GLY A 392 -14.84 4.21 -18.45
CA GLY A 392 -13.88 3.68 -17.49
C GLY A 392 -14.41 3.42 -16.08
N ILE A 393 -15.69 3.64 -15.79
CA ILE A 393 -16.31 3.30 -14.49
C ILE A 393 -16.93 1.90 -14.61
N GLU A 394 -16.56 1.00 -13.69
CA GLU A 394 -17.02 -0.40 -13.66
C GLU A 394 -18.30 -0.56 -12.86
N THR A 395 -18.39 0.13 -11.72
CA THR A 395 -19.53 0.02 -10.81
C THR A 395 -19.76 1.36 -10.13
N VAL A 396 -21.03 1.76 -10.05
CA VAL A 396 -21.52 2.84 -9.20
C VAL A 396 -22.40 2.18 -8.14
N TYR A 397 -21.89 2.09 -6.91
CA TYR A 397 -22.64 1.57 -5.78
C TYR A 397 -23.61 2.64 -5.27
N GLN A 398 -24.89 2.27 -5.19
CA GLN A 398 -25.98 3.08 -4.66
C GLN A 398 -26.13 2.90 -3.14
N PRO A 399 -26.89 3.76 -2.42
CA PRO A 399 -26.95 3.77 -0.95
C PRO A 399 -27.24 2.40 -0.33
N GLU A 400 -28.14 1.63 -0.94
CA GLU A 400 -28.58 0.31 -0.48
C GLU A 400 -27.48 -0.76 -0.59
N GLN A 401 -26.42 -0.48 -1.37
CA GLN A 401 -25.30 -1.38 -1.60
C GLN A 401 -24.08 -1.03 -0.73
N LEU A 402 -24.00 0.18 -0.18
CA LEU A 402 -22.83 0.66 0.57
C LEU A 402 -22.53 -0.19 1.81
N GLU A 403 -23.54 -0.78 2.45
CA GLU A 403 -23.33 -1.68 3.60
C GLU A 403 -22.59 -2.96 3.19
N SER A 404 -22.95 -3.54 2.04
CA SER A 404 -22.34 -4.80 1.55
C SER A 404 -20.84 -4.67 1.25
N ILE A 405 -20.37 -3.47 0.90
CA ILE A 405 -18.95 -3.16 0.65
C ILE A 405 -18.25 -2.54 1.87
N GLY A 406 -18.94 -2.38 3.00
CA GLY A 406 -18.38 -1.82 4.22
C GLY A 406 -18.23 -0.30 4.23
N LEU A 407 -18.99 0.43 3.42
CA LEU A 407 -18.97 1.90 3.29
C LEU A 407 -20.27 2.60 3.73
N ASN A 408 -21.20 1.90 4.39
CA ASN A 408 -22.33 2.55 5.06
C ASN A 408 -21.84 3.33 6.29
N HIS A 409 -21.40 4.57 6.08
CA HIS A 409 -20.86 5.48 7.10
C HIS A 409 -21.16 6.94 6.75
N PRO A 410 -21.46 7.83 7.71
CA PRO A 410 -21.75 9.24 7.43
C PRO A 410 -20.62 10.04 6.76
N ARG A 411 -19.38 9.53 6.69
CA ARG A 411 -18.26 10.17 5.96
C ARG A 411 -18.23 9.81 4.47
N SER A 412 -18.84 8.68 4.08
CA SER A 412 -18.93 8.25 2.69
C SER A 412 -19.73 9.25 1.85
N GLY A 413 -19.55 9.19 0.53
CA GLY A 413 -20.50 9.77 -0.42
C GLY A 413 -21.79 8.95 -0.47
N GLU A 414 -22.86 9.57 -0.95
CA GLU A 414 -24.15 8.89 -1.19
C GLU A 414 -24.05 7.84 -2.31
N LEU A 415 -23.07 7.96 -3.21
CA LEU A 415 -22.66 6.92 -4.14
C LEU A 415 -21.15 6.65 -4.03
N PHE A 416 -20.72 5.45 -4.44
CA PHE A 416 -19.30 5.10 -4.50
C PHE A 416 -18.94 4.49 -5.87
N CYS A 417 -17.94 5.05 -6.55
CA CYS A 417 -17.50 4.60 -7.87
C CYS A 417 -16.22 3.76 -7.79
N VAL A 418 -16.16 2.72 -8.62
CA VAL A 418 -14.96 1.90 -8.84
C VAL A 418 -14.64 1.91 -10.34
N ALA A 419 -13.38 2.17 -10.69
CA ALA A 419 -12.89 2.16 -12.07
C ALA A 419 -12.73 0.73 -12.62
N LYS A 420 -12.76 0.58 -13.94
CA LYS A 420 -12.44 -0.67 -14.64
C LYS A 420 -10.94 -1.01 -14.50
N PRO A 421 -10.56 -2.29 -14.69
CA PRO A 421 -9.15 -2.65 -14.84
C PRO A 421 -8.47 -1.80 -15.92
N GLY A 422 -7.26 -1.32 -15.67
CA GLY A 422 -6.53 -0.44 -16.59
C GLY A 422 -6.92 1.05 -16.53
N TRP A 423 -7.97 1.41 -15.78
CA TRP A 423 -8.43 2.79 -15.60
C TRP A 423 -8.22 3.30 -14.17
N TRP A 424 -8.16 4.62 -14.02
CA TRP A 424 -8.24 5.32 -12.74
C TRP A 424 -9.16 6.56 -12.82
N LEU A 425 -9.53 7.15 -11.68
CA LEU A 425 -10.43 8.30 -11.58
C LEU A 425 -9.61 9.55 -11.20
N ALA A 426 -9.53 10.50 -12.10
CA ALA A 426 -8.79 11.74 -11.88
C ALA A 426 -9.70 12.83 -11.27
N TYR A 427 -9.17 13.56 -10.28
CA TYR A 427 -9.88 14.63 -9.58
C TYR A 427 -10.26 15.90 -10.38
N PRO A 428 -9.60 16.28 -11.51
CA PRO A 428 -9.85 17.57 -12.16
C PRO A 428 -11.32 17.81 -12.50
N TYR A 429 -11.77 19.04 -12.23
CA TYR A 429 -13.17 19.47 -12.33
C TYR A 429 -13.38 20.68 -13.25
N TRP A 430 -12.30 21.38 -13.60
CA TRP A 430 -12.33 22.49 -14.55
C TRP A 430 -12.34 21.98 -15.99
N LEU A 431 -13.14 22.64 -16.84
CA LEU A 431 -13.22 22.40 -18.27
C LEU A 431 -12.17 23.24 -19.03
N GLU A 432 -12.03 23.06 -20.34
CA GLU A 432 -11.06 23.83 -21.15
C GLU A 432 -11.35 25.34 -21.19
N SER A 433 -12.62 25.74 -20.98
CA SER A 433 -13.05 27.14 -20.89
C SER A 433 -12.85 27.75 -19.49
N ASP A 434 -12.52 26.95 -18.48
CA ASP A 434 -12.35 27.39 -17.10
C ASP A 434 -10.87 27.75 -16.82
N ALA A 435 -10.62 28.63 -15.85
CA ALA A 435 -9.26 28.95 -15.43
C ALA A 435 -8.66 27.80 -14.60
N GLU A 436 -7.52 27.25 -15.06
CA GLU A 436 -6.78 26.21 -14.33
C GLU A 436 -6.39 26.69 -12.92
N PRO A 437 -6.62 25.91 -11.84
CA PRO A 437 -6.23 26.29 -10.49
C PRO A 437 -4.71 26.37 -10.31
N ASP A 438 -4.23 27.38 -9.59
CA ASP A 438 -2.79 27.59 -9.34
C ASP A 438 -2.08 26.41 -8.65
N PHE A 439 -2.83 25.64 -7.88
CA PHE A 439 -2.36 24.43 -7.20
C PHE A 439 -2.26 23.20 -8.14
N ALA A 440 -2.90 23.19 -9.31
CA ALA A 440 -2.99 22.00 -10.16
C ALA A 440 -1.60 21.48 -10.56
N ARG A 441 -0.71 22.39 -10.97
CA ARG A 441 0.69 22.10 -11.34
C ARG A 441 1.66 22.07 -10.15
N CYS A 442 1.17 22.12 -8.92
CA CYS A 442 1.99 22.06 -7.71
C CYS A 442 1.85 20.70 -7.00
N VAL A 443 2.80 20.41 -6.11
CA VAL A 443 2.68 19.35 -5.09
C VAL A 443 1.87 19.92 -3.92
N ASP A 444 0.54 19.79 -3.97
CA ASP A 444 -0.41 20.45 -3.06
C ASP A 444 -1.58 19.52 -2.68
N ILE A 445 -1.21 18.33 -2.19
CA ILE A 445 -2.07 17.21 -1.80
C ILE A 445 -3.27 17.54 -0.91
N HIS A 446 -3.32 18.71 -0.27
CA HIS A 446 -4.42 19.08 0.64
C HIS A 446 -5.50 19.96 -0.02
N LYS A 447 -5.22 20.57 -1.19
CA LYS A 447 -6.21 21.37 -1.95
C LYS A 447 -6.91 20.58 -3.06
N LYS A 448 -6.30 19.50 -3.52
CA LYS A 448 -6.86 18.63 -4.56
C LYS A 448 -8.01 17.81 -3.94
N PRO A 449 -9.24 17.80 -4.52
CA PRO A 449 -10.37 16.99 -4.04
C PRO A 449 -10.19 15.51 -4.42
N GLY A 450 -9.10 14.92 -3.96
CA GLY A 450 -8.63 13.62 -4.38
C GLY A 450 -7.12 13.47 -4.37
N TYR A 451 -6.65 12.25 -4.63
CA TYR A 451 -5.24 11.97 -4.84
C TYR A 451 -4.81 12.27 -6.28
N ASP A 452 -3.58 12.72 -6.45
CA ASP A 452 -3.00 13.07 -7.75
C ASP A 452 -1.65 12.37 -7.99
N PRO A 453 -1.65 11.21 -8.67
CA PRO A 453 -0.42 10.50 -9.03
C PRO A 453 0.46 11.28 -10.01
N CYS A 454 -0.05 12.34 -10.67
CA CYS A 454 0.76 13.20 -11.53
C CYS A 454 1.82 13.96 -10.72
N GLU A 455 1.60 14.19 -9.41
CA GLU A 455 2.59 14.80 -8.51
C GLU A 455 3.91 14.03 -8.40
N LEU A 456 3.96 12.77 -8.83
CA LEU A 456 5.18 11.96 -8.88
C LEU A 456 6.10 12.30 -10.08
N PHE A 457 5.69 13.22 -10.96
CA PHE A 457 6.41 13.56 -12.19
C PHE A 457 6.80 15.03 -12.26
N ILE A 458 7.92 15.31 -12.93
CA ILE A 458 8.20 16.65 -13.47
C ILE A 458 7.59 16.71 -14.86
N ASP A 459 6.85 17.79 -15.16
CA ASP A 459 6.13 17.97 -16.41
C ASP A 459 7.11 17.88 -17.61
N PRO A 460 6.95 16.87 -18.51
CA PRO A 460 7.87 16.64 -19.61
C PRO A 460 7.81 17.73 -20.69
N ALA A 461 6.76 18.56 -20.71
CA ALA A 461 6.67 19.71 -21.62
C ALA A 461 7.53 20.91 -21.17
N LEU A 462 8.10 20.89 -19.95
CA LEU A 462 8.94 21.96 -19.46
C LEU A 462 10.33 21.97 -20.11
N ALA A 463 10.61 22.99 -20.92
CA ALA A 463 11.97 23.23 -21.41
C ALA A 463 12.94 23.56 -20.26
N LEU A 464 14.07 22.84 -20.19
CA LEU A 464 15.14 22.99 -19.18
C LEU A 464 14.63 22.91 -17.72
N PRO A 465 13.95 21.82 -17.30
CA PRO A 465 13.23 21.78 -16.04
C PRO A 465 14.16 21.95 -14.83
N LYS A 466 15.37 21.35 -14.86
CA LYS A 466 16.40 21.52 -13.82
C LYS A 466 16.81 22.98 -13.62
N VAL A 467 16.91 23.77 -14.70
CA VAL A 467 17.24 25.21 -14.64
C VAL A 467 16.07 25.99 -14.05
N ARG A 468 14.82 25.72 -14.49
CA ARG A 468 13.62 26.37 -13.93
C ARG A 468 13.47 26.10 -12.43
N ILE A 469 13.68 24.85 -12.00
CA ILE A 469 13.69 24.46 -10.58
C ILE A 469 14.79 25.20 -9.82
N GLY A 470 16.02 25.19 -10.33
CA GLY A 470 17.15 25.92 -9.72
C GLY A 470 16.87 27.42 -9.53
N MET A 471 16.31 28.08 -10.54
CA MET A 471 15.93 29.49 -10.47
C MET A 471 14.84 29.77 -9.43
N LYS A 472 13.82 28.91 -9.30
CA LYS A 472 12.78 29.06 -8.27
C LYS A 472 13.29 28.77 -6.87
N LEU A 473 14.20 27.80 -6.71
CA LEU A 473 14.88 27.54 -5.44
C LEU A 473 15.78 28.71 -5.03
N LEU A 474 16.48 29.35 -5.98
CA LEU A 474 17.24 30.57 -5.74
C LEU A 474 16.32 31.72 -5.31
N ALA A 475 15.23 31.98 -6.04
CA ALA A 475 14.25 33.00 -5.69
C ALA A 475 13.66 32.78 -4.27
N LYS A 476 13.29 31.54 -3.93
CA LYS A 476 12.83 31.15 -2.58
C LYS A 476 13.91 31.36 -1.52
N LYS A 477 15.19 31.07 -1.83
CA LYS A 477 16.34 31.33 -0.93
C LYS A 477 16.58 32.83 -0.72
N LEU A 478 16.25 33.66 -1.70
CA LEU A 478 16.26 35.13 -1.63
C LEU A 478 14.98 35.72 -1.01
N GLY A 479 14.07 34.89 -0.49
CA GLY A 479 12.85 35.34 0.20
C GLY A 479 11.65 35.64 -0.72
N MET A 480 11.77 35.42 -2.03
CA MET A 480 10.65 35.61 -2.96
C MET A 480 9.64 34.47 -2.84
N ARG A 481 8.34 34.81 -2.80
CA ARG A 481 7.27 33.81 -2.92
C ARG A 481 7.12 33.40 -4.38
N THR A 482 7.05 32.10 -4.65
CA THR A 482 6.83 31.56 -6.00
C THR A 482 6.16 30.19 -5.94
N LEU A 483 5.28 29.90 -6.90
CA LEU A 483 4.67 28.57 -7.05
C LEU A 483 5.72 27.58 -7.55
N MET A 484 5.76 26.39 -6.98
CA MET A 484 6.59 25.27 -7.46
C MET A 484 5.83 24.48 -8.54
N ASN A 485 5.40 25.19 -9.59
CA ASN A 485 4.48 24.70 -10.62
C ASN A 485 5.19 23.81 -11.68
N PHE A 486 5.65 22.65 -11.25
CA PHE A 486 6.44 21.70 -12.06
C PHE A 486 5.73 20.38 -12.36
N ILE A 487 4.49 20.21 -11.90
CA ILE A 487 3.73 18.96 -12.02
C ILE A 487 2.88 18.99 -13.30
N PRO A 488 2.86 17.89 -14.09
CA PRO A 488 2.03 17.81 -15.30
C PRO A 488 0.55 17.61 -14.96
N THR A 489 -0.31 17.98 -15.91
CA THR A 489 -1.75 17.65 -15.92
C THR A 489 -2.07 16.47 -16.85
N ASP A 490 -1.06 15.84 -17.44
CA ASP A 490 -1.20 14.67 -18.32
C ASP A 490 -1.35 13.38 -17.50
N THR A 491 -2.60 12.93 -17.38
CA THR A 491 -2.95 11.67 -16.71
C THR A 491 -2.40 10.42 -17.40
N GLY A 492 -1.97 10.53 -18.66
CA GLY A 492 -1.38 9.43 -19.43
C GLY A 492 0.02 9.04 -18.97
N LEU A 493 0.69 9.87 -18.14
CA LEU A 493 1.99 9.55 -17.55
C LEU A 493 1.92 8.45 -16.48
N VAL A 494 0.78 8.35 -15.78
CA VAL A 494 0.55 7.42 -14.67
C VAL A 494 0.42 5.99 -15.20
N LYS A 495 1.16 5.04 -14.62
CA LYS A 495 1.27 3.65 -15.09
C LYS A 495 0.81 2.59 -14.09
N GLY A 496 0.66 2.96 -12.82
CA GLY A 496 0.07 2.11 -11.79
C GLY A 496 -0.92 2.87 -10.92
N SER A 497 -1.93 2.18 -10.38
CA SER A 497 -2.91 2.73 -9.46
C SER A 497 -3.55 1.62 -8.60
N HIS A 498 -4.28 1.96 -7.54
CA HIS A 498 -4.93 1.01 -6.62
C HIS A 498 -6.30 1.54 -6.13
N GLY A 499 -6.86 0.99 -5.05
CA GLY A 499 -8.17 1.40 -4.51
C GLY A 499 -9.32 0.44 -4.84
N ARG A 500 -9.17 -0.41 -5.85
CA ARG A 500 -10.07 -1.54 -6.15
C ARG A 500 -9.80 -2.70 -5.19
N LEU A 501 -10.78 -3.58 -5.00
CA LEU A 501 -10.48 -4.91 -4.46
C LEU A 501 -9.68 -5.72 -5.51
N PRO A 502 -8.67 -6.50 -5.10
CA PRO A 502 -7.85 -7.25 -6.03
C PRO A 502 -8.69 -8.33 -6.74
N SER A 503 -8.61 -8.37 -8.07
CA SER A 503 -9.40 -9.32 -8.87
C SER A 503 -8.90 -10.77 -8.81
N SER A 504 -7.69 -11.00 -8.29
CA SER A 504 -7.15 -12.31 -7.96
C SER A 504 -6.24 -12.21 -6.73
N PRO A 505 -5.96 -13.32 -6.02
CA PRO A 505 -5.07 -13.31 -4.86
C PRO A 505 -3.69 -12.75 -5.18
N GLU A 506 -3.21 -12.93 -6.41
CA GLU A 506 -1.89 -12.50 -6.89
C GLU A 506 -1.80 -10.99 -7.18
N LEU A 507 -2.93 -10.27 -7.22
CA LEU A 507 -3.02 -8.81 -7.39
C LEU A 507 -3.20 -8.09 -6.04
N GLY A 508 -3.14 -8.83 -4.94
CA GLY A 508 -3.54 -8.37 -3.63
C GLY A 508 -2.40 -7.85 -2.77
N PRO A 509 -2.71 -7.58 -1.50
CA PRO A 509 -1.73 -7.48 -0.46
C PRO A 509 -1.46 -8.82 0.21
N VAL A 510 -0.28 -8.93 0.84
CA VAL A 510 0.18 -10.14 1.51
C VAL A 510 0.59 -9.87 2.95
N PHE A 511 0.46 -10.90 3.75
CA PHE A 511 0.92 -10.98 5.13
C PHE A 511 1.94 -12.11 5.27
N ILE A 512 3.03 -11.86 6.00
CA ILE A 512 4.11 -12.80 6.29
C ILE A 512 4.43 -12.72 7.77
N ALA A 513 4.38 -13.85 8.47
CA ALA A 513 4.68 -13.95 9.90
C ALA A 513 5.27 -15.32 10.26
N ALA A 514 5.65 -15.47 11.53
CA ALA A 514 6.06 -16.74 12.09
C ALA A 514 4.92 -17.80 12.04
N GLU A 515 5.32 -19.07 12.02
CA GLU A 515 4.39 -20.21 11.97
C GLU A 515 3.59 -20.30 13.28
N GLY A 516 2.25 -20.21 13.17
CA GLY A 516 1.33 -20.23 14.30
C GLY A 516 0.49 -18.95 14.46
N CYS A 517 0.81 -17.87 13.76
CA CYS A 517 0.01 -16.64 13.76
C CYS A 517 -1.41 -16.91 13.18
N PRO A 518 -2.51 -16.69 13.93
CA PRO A 518 -3.85 -17.10 13.53
C PRO A 518 -4.53 -16.07 12.61
N LEU A 519 -4.21 -16.11 11.30
CA LEU A 519 -4.91 -15.33 10.28
C LEU A 519 -5.50 -16.22 9.17
N SER A 520 -6.62 -16.88 9.49
CA SER A 520 -7.49 -17.52 8.50
C SER A 520 -8.54 -16.52 7.98
N CYS A 521 -8.14 -15.60 7.10
CA CYS A 521 -9.07 -14.72 6.38
C CYS A 521 -9.45 -15.33 5.02
N THR A 522 -10.52 -16.13 5.00
CA THR A 522 -11.01 -16.80 3.79
C THR A 522 -11.61 -15.81 2.80
N PHE A 523 -11.29 -15.99 1.51
CA PHE A 523 -11.98 -15.30 0.42
C PHE A 523 -13.48 -15.65 0.40
N ALA A 524 -14.32 -14.72 0.82
CA ALA A 524 -15.70 -14.64 0.37
C ALA A 524 -15.74 -13.67 -0.82
N ALA A 525 -15.56 -14.19 -2.03
CA ALA A 525 -15.82 -13.40 -3.23
C ALA A 525 -17.29 -12.97 -3.21
N ALA A 526 -17.54 -11.66 -3.12
CA ALA A 526 -18.88 -11.09 -3.23
C ALA A 526 -19.34 -11.19 -4.69
N THR A 527 -19.78 -12.37 -5.11
CA THR A 527 -20.52 -12.53 -6.36
C THR A 527 -21.81 -11.70 -6.26
N PRO A 528 -22.11 -10.81 -7.22
CA PRO A 528 -23.41 -10.17 -7.29
C PRO A 528 -24.47 -11.26 -7.37
N SER A 529 -25.35 -11.34 -6.36
CA SER A 529 -26.34 -12.40 -6.33
C SER A 529 -27.34 -12.19 -7.47
N ASP A 530 -27.36 -13.09 -8.45
CA ASP A 530 -28.21 -13.03 -9.65
C ASP A 530 -29.69 -13.39 -9.34
N ARG A 531 -30.21 -12.89 -8.21
CA ARG A 531 -31.62 -13.02 -7.79
C ARG A 531 -32.48 -11.91 -8.42
N GLY A 532 -32.29 -11.70 -9.72
CA GLY A 532 -33.01 -10.72 -10.54
C GLY A 532 -33.93 -11.33 -11.62
N ARG A 533 -34.09 -12.66 -11.67
CA ARG A 533 -34.97 -13.32 -12.66
C ARG A 533 -36.33 -13.68 -12.07
N LYS A 534 -37.33 -12.92 -12.52
CA LYS A 534 -38.77 -13.12 -12.34
C LYS A 534 -39.17 -14.58 -12.58
N ASN A 535 -39.92 -15.17 -11.64
CA ASN A 535 -40.87 -16.23 -11.97
C ASN A 535 -42.28 -15.62 -11.94
N VAL A 536 -42.87 -15.50 -13.13
CA VAL A 536 -44.29 -15.18 -13.33
C VAL A 536 -45.06 -16.49 -13.31
N ALA A 537 -45.90 -16.74 -12.30
CA ALA A 537 -46.92 -17.78 -12.37
C ALA A 537 -48.06 -17.56 -11.34
N ARG A 538 -49.16 -16.99 -11.84
CA ARG A 538 -50.51 -16.87 -11.24
C ARG A 538 -50.66 -15.96 -10.03
#